data_AF-Q3UU45-F1
#
_entry.id   AF-Q3UU45-F1
#
_cell.length_a   1.000
_cell.length_b   1.000
_cell.length_c   1.000
_cell.angle_alpha   90.00
_cell.angle_beta   90.00
_cell.angle_gamma   90.00
#
_symmetry.space_group_name_H-M   'P 1'
#
loop_
_entity.id
_entity.type
_entity.pdbx_description
1 polymer ?
#
loop_
_entity_poly.entity_id
_entity_poly.type
_entity_poly.pdbx_seq_one_letter_code
_entity_poly.pdbx_strand_id
1 'polypeptide(L)'
;MPFRKACGPKLTNSPTVIVMVGLPARGKTYISKKLTRYLNWIGVPTKVFNVGEYRREAVKQYSSYNFFRPDNEEAMRVRKQCALAALRDVKSYLTKEGGQIAVFDAT
;
A
#
# COMPACT_ATOMS: atom_id res chain seq x y z
N MET A 1 11.85 -12.85 -26.28
CA MET A 1 10.43 -12.99 -26.69
C MET A 1 9.69 -11.73 -26.25
N PRO A 2 8.98 -11.01 -27.13
CA PRO A 2 8.32 -9.78 -26.72
C PRO A 2 7.00 -10.09 -25.99
N PHE A 3 6.80 -9.45 -24.85
CA PHE A 3 5.60 -9.49 -24.03
C PHE A 3 4.38 -9.04 -24.86
N ARG A 4 3.34 -9.87 -24.94
CA ARG A 4 2.09 -9.52 -25.63
C ARG A 4 1.43 -8.33 -24.92
N LYS A 5 1.23 -7.22 -25.64
CA LYS A 5 0.33 -6.13 -25.22
C LYS A 5 -1.07 -6.70 -25.10
N ALA A 6 -1.64 -6.69 -23.89
CA ALA A 6 -3.02 -7.08 -23.65
C ALA A 6 -3.96 -6.09 -24.38
N CYS A 7 -4.85 -6.63 -25.21
CA CYS A 7 -5.96 -5.89 -25.81
C CYS A 7 -7.12 -5.91 -24.81
N GLY A 8 -7.27 -4.83 -24.04
CA GLY A 8 -8.39 -4.57 -23.14
C GLY A 8 -8.91 -3.14 -23.33
N PRO A 9 -10.15 -2.82 -22.90
CA PRO A 9 -10.76 -1.51 -23.13
C PRO A 9 -9.88 -0.38 -22.58
N LYS A 10 -9.73 0.72 -23.33
CA LYS A 10 -8.74 1.80 -23.14
C LYS A 10 -8.76 2.55 -21.79
N LEU A 11 -9.64 2.17 -20.85
CA LEU A 11 -9.66 2.64 -19.46
C LEU A 11 -8.73 1.82 -18.54
N THR A 12 -8.20 0.68 -19.00
CA THR A 12 -7.55 -0.33 -18.14
C THR A 12 -6.02 -0.42 -18.26
N ASN A 13 -5.36 0.51 -18.96
CA ASN A 13 -3.89 0.56 -19.06
C ASN A 13 -3.23 1.50 -18.04
N SER A 14 -4.04 2.21 -17.25
CA SER A 14 -3.50 3.07 -16.19
C SER A 14 -3.19 2.23 -14.94
N PRO A 15 -2.00 2.37 -14.35
CA PRO A 15 -1.70 1.74 -13.08
C PRO A 15 -2.76 2.10 -12.02
N THR A 16 -3.22 1.11 -11.26
CA THR A 16 -4.35 1.24 -10.32
C THR A 16 -3.86 1.16 -8.88
N VAL A 17 -4.41 2.00 -8.00
CA VAL A 17 -4.16 1.94 -6.56
C VAL A 17 -5.43 1.45 -5.85
N ILE A 18 -5.32 0.35 -5.12
CA ILE A 18 -6.38 -0.19 -4.27
C ILE A 18 -6.14 0.29 -2.84
N VAL A 19 -6.99 1.18 -2.33
CA VAL A 19 -6.86 1.74 -0.98
C VAL A 19 -7.72 0.95 -0.01
N MET A 20 -7.10 0.34 1.00
CA MET A 20 -7.81 -0.35 2.07
C MET A 20 -8.25 0.66 3.13
N VAL A 21 -9.51 0.55 3.56
CA VAL A 21 -10.10 1.43 4.58
C VAL A 21 -10.81 0.59 5.63
N GLY A 22 -10.79 1.04 6.88
CA GLY A 22 -11.54 0.43 7.98
C GLY A 22 -10.75 0.35 9.27
N LEU A 23 -11.43 0.12 10.38
CA LEU A 23 -10.84 0.09 11.72
C LEU A 23 -9.72 -0.97 11.86
N PRO A 24 -8.81 -0.83 12.85
CA PRO A 24 -7.86 -1.88 13.20
C PRO A 24 -8.54 -3.24 13.42
N ALA A 25 -7.80 -4.33 13.17
CA ALA A 25 -8.29 -5.71 13.30
C ALA A 25 -9.48 -6.12 12.41
N ARG A 26 -9.82 -5.36 11.35
CA ARG A 26 -10.89 -5.69 10.39
C ARG A 26 -10.44 -6.49 9.16
N GLY A 27 -9.35 -7.25 9.26
CA GLY A 27 -8.91 -8.14 8.17
C GLY A 27 -8.32 -7.46 6.92
N LYS A 28 -8.09 -6.14 6.93
CA LYS A 28 -7.53 -5.40 5.77
C LYS A 28 -6.21 -6.00 5.26
N THR A 29 -5.26 -6.27 6.15
CA THR A 29 -3.98 -6.88 5.78
C THR A 29 -4.14 -8.31 5.26
N TYR A 30 -5.10 -9.07 5.80
CA TYR A 30 -5.40 -10.42 5.29
C TYR A 30 -5.92 -10.36 3.84
N ILE A 31 -6.91 -9.49 3.60
CA ILE A 31 -7.49 -9.28 2.26
C ILE A 31 -6.41 -8.77 1.29
N SER A 32 -5.60 -7.79 1.70
CA SER A 32 -4.52 -7.21 0.88
C SER A 32 -3.54 -8.28 0.40
N LYS A 33 -3.03 -9.12 1.31
CA LYS A 33 -2.08 -10.19 0.96
C LYS A 33 -2.71 -11.24 0.05
N LYS A 34 -3.97 -11.64 0.33
CA LYS A 34 -4.68 -12.65 -0.45
C LYS A 34 -5.00 -12.15 -1.86
N LEU A 35 -5.44 -10.90 -1.98
CA LEU A 35 -5.71 -10.22 -3.24
C LEU A 35 -4.45 -10.07 -4.08
N THR A 36 -3.35 -9.57 -3.48
CA THR A 36 -2.07 -9.45 -4.18
C THR A 36 -1.52 -10.79 -4.65
N ARG A 37 -1.65 -11.85 -3.85
CA ARG A 37 -1.24 -13.20 -4.29
C ARG A 37 -2.05 -13.67 -5.50
N TYR A 38 -3.36 -13.48 -5.47
CA TYR A 38 -4.24 -13.85 -6.58
C TYR A 38 -3.94 -13.06 -7.86
N LEU A 39 -3.79 -11.73 -7.75
CA LEU A 39 -3.50 -10.87 -8.90
C LEU A 39 -2.15 -11.21 -9.55
N ASN A 40 -1.11 -11.46 -8.74
CA ASN A 40 0.17 -11.93 -9.27
C ASN A 40 0.05 -13.31 -9.92
N TRP A 41 -0.77 -14.22 -9.36
CA TRP A 41 -0.98 -15.55 -9.93
C TRP A 41 -1.62 -15.52 -11.33
N ILE A 42 -2.57 -14.62 -11.57
CA ILE A 42 -3.17 -14.41 -12.91
C ILE A 42 -2.29 -13.57 -13.86
N GLY A 43 -1.08 -13.19 -13.43
CA GLY A 43 -0.11 -12.47 -14.25
C GLY A 43 -0.20 -10.95 -14.21
N VAL A 44 -0.89 -10.36 -13.21
CA VAL A 44 -0.96 -8.91 -13.00
C VAL A 44 0.02 -8.49 -11.91
N PRO A 45 1.14 -7.80 -12.24
CA PRO A 45 2.14 -7.37 -11.28
C PRO A 45 1.53 -6.48 -10.20
N THR A 46 1.48 -7.01 -8.98
CA THR A 46 0.82 -6.37 -7.84
C THR A 46 1.71 -6.36 -6.60
N LYS A 47 1.75 -5.26 -5.86
CA LYS A 47 2.51 -5.14 -4.60
C LYS A 47 1.67 -4.49 -3.50
N VAL A 48 1.85 -4.96 -2.25
CA VAL A 48 1.24 -4.36 -1.06
C VAL A 48 2.20 -3.35 -0.45
N PHE A 49 1.66 -2.21 -0.03
CA PHE A 49 2.33 -1.14 0.71
C PHE A 49 1.61 -0.97 2.05
N ASN A 50 2.16 -1.57 3.11
CA ASN A 50 1.54 -1.53 4.44
C ASN A 50 2.14 -0.37 5.25
N VAL A 51 1.35 0.68 5.50
CA VAL A 51 1.82 1.88 6.22
C VAL A 51 2.29 1.56 7.65
N GLY A 52 1.78 0.48 8.25
CA GLY A 52 2.23 -0.01 9.55
C GLY A 52 3.68 -0.52 9.55
N GLU A 53 4.20 -1.03 8.44
CA GLU A 53 5.62 -1.41 8.27
C GLU A 53 6.51 -0.16 8.28
N TYR A 54 6.19 0.82 7.43
CA TYR A 54 6.87 2.12 7.41
C TYR A 54 6.88 2.80 8.79
N ARG A 55 5.77 2.68 9.54
CA ARG A 55 5.67 3.20 10.91
C ARG A 55 6.57 2.45 11.89
N ARG A 56 6.67 1.11 11.80
CA ARG A 56 7.57 0.29 12.64
C ARG A 56 9.04 0.59 12.36
N GLU A 57 9.38 0.88 11.12
CA GLU A 57 10.76 1.25 10.75
C GLU A 57 11.11 2.67 11.23
N ALA A 58 10.17 3.61 11.12
CA ALA A 58 10.37 4.99 11.58
C ALA A 58 10.42 5.12 13.11
N VAL A 59 9.74 4.25 13.86
CA VAL A 59 9.62 4.31 15.32
C VAL A 59 10.13 3.01 15.95
N LYS A 60 11.39 3.02 16.40
CA LYS A 60 12.10 1.84 16.95
C LYS A 60 11.51 1.28 18.26
N GLN A 61 10.77 2.08 19.03
CA GLN A 61 10.12 1.65 20.27
C GLN A 61 8.67 2.11 20.33
N TYR A 62 7.74 1.16 20.43
CA TYR A 62 6.33 1.45 20.71
C TYR A 62 6.18 1.74 22.19
N SER A 63 5.79 2.98 22.54
CA SER A 63 5.63 3.35 23.94
C SER A 63 4.23 3.09 24.50
N SER A 64 3.15 3.10 23.69
CA SER A 64 1.77 2.76 24.14
C SER A 64 0.74 3.04 23.03
N TYR A 65 -0.54 2.74 23.28
CA TYR A 65 -1.71 3.27 22.55
C TYR A 65 -1.72 4.82 22.47
N ASN A 66 -0.98 5.51 23.35
CA ASN A 66 -0.79 6.97 23.32
C ASN A 66 -0.29 7.50 21.97
N PHE A 67 0.42 6.68 21.20
CA PHE A 67 0.86 7.03 19.86
C PHE A 67 -0.30 7.19 18.87
N PHE A 68 -1.43 6.52 19.08
CA PHE A 68 -2.57 6.57 18.17
C PHE A 68 -3.63 7.59 18.57
N ARG A 69 -3.42 8.32 19.67
CA ARG A 69 -4.37 9.34 20.09
C ARG A 69 -4.39 10.51 19.10
N PRO A 70 -5.57 11.08 18.80
CA PRO A 70 -5.70 12.16 17.82
C PRO A 70 -5.12 13.49 18.32
N ASP A 71 -4.98 13.67 19.63
CA ASP A 71 -4.37 14.84 20.29
C ASP A 71 -2.84 14.80 20.30
N ASN A 72 -2.23 13.68 19.89
CA ASN A 72 -0.77 13.55 19.79
C ASN A 72 -0.27 14.07 18.43
N GLU A 73 -0.02 15.38 18.35
CA GLU A 73 0.43 16.04 17.11
C GLU A 73 1.73 15.46 16.54
N GLU A 74 2.66 15.06 17.40
CA GLU A 74 3.93 14.47 16.98
C GLU A 74 3.71 13.10 16.32
N ALA A 75 2.91 12.23 16.95
CA ALA A 75 2.59 10.94 16.38
C ALA A 75 1.75 11.07 15.10
N MET A 76 0.84 12.03 15.03
CA MET A 76 0.10 12.36 13.80
C MET A 76 1.04 12.80 12.67
N ARG A 77 2.06 13.61 12.97
CA ARG A 77 3.08 14.03 12.01
C ARG A 77 3.87 12.83 11.49
N VAL A 78 4.33 11.95 12.38
CA VAL A 78 5.06 10.72 11.99
C VAL A 78 4.17 9.81 11.14
N ARG A 79 2.92 9.56 11.54
CA ARG A 79 1.97 8.75 10.76
C ARG A 79 1.74 9.32 9.35
N LYS A 80 1.61 10.64 9.23
CA LYS A 80 1.48 11.33 7.95
C LYS A 80 2.74 11.17 7.09
N GLN A 81 3.93 11.28 7.69
CA GLN A 81 5.19 11.06 6.99
C GLN A 81 5.34 9.61 6.49
N CYS A 82 4.96 8.61 7.30
CA CYS A 82 4.96 7.21 6.88
C CYS A 82 4.01 6.97 5.70
N ALA A 83 2.81 7.56 5.72
CA ALA A 83 1.87 7.46 4.62
C ALA A 83 2.42 8.10 3.33
N LEU A 84 3.08 9.27 3.44
CA LEU A 84 3.72 9.93 2.29
C LEU A 84 4.90 9.13 1.75
N ALA A 85 5.70 8.50 2.61
CA ALA A 85 6.78 7.60 2.20
C ALA A 85 6.22 6.41 1.41
N ALA A 86 5.21 5.74 1.95
CA ALA A 86 4.53 4.65 1.24
C ALA A 86 3.94 5.09 -0.11
N LEU A 87 3.36 6.30 -0.20
CA LEU A 87 2.85 6.84 -1.47
C LEU A 87 3.95 7.14 -2.50
N ARG A 88 5.15 7.56 -2.05
CA ARG A 88 6.31 7.73 -2.95
C ARG A 88 6.75 6.40 -3.53
N ASP A 89 6.74 5.34 -2.72
CA ASP A 89 7.10 3.99 -3.18
C ASP A 89 6.02 3.40 -4.10
N VAL A 90 4.73 3.66 -3.82
CA VAL A 90 3.64 3.34 -4.75
C VAL A 90 3.87 4.01 -6.11
N LYS A 91 4.21 5.31 -6.11
CA LYS A 91 4.51 6.04 -7.34
C LYS A 91 5.71 5.42 -8.07
N SER A 92 6.79 5.11 -7.36
CA SER A 92 7.98 4.44 -7.95
C SER A 92 7.59 3.11 -8.59
N TYR A 93 6.85 2.28 -7.87
CA TYR A 93 6.45 0.96 -8.32
C TYR A 93 5.61 1.01 -9.60
N LEU A 94 4.62 1.90 -9.65
CA LEU A 94 3.70 2.03 -10.78
C LEU A 94 4.31 2.74 -12.00
N THR A 95 5.33 3.58 -11.82
CA THR A 95 5.90 4.39 -12.92
C THR A 95 7.28 3.94 -13.40
N LYS A 96 8.05 3.27 -12.55
CA LYS A 96 9.45 2.89 -12.85
C LYS A 96 9.69 1.38 -12.82
N GLU A 97 9.00 0.64 -11.97
CA GLU A 97 9.26 -0.80 -11.75
C GLU A 97 8.32 -1.70 -12.58
N GLY A 98 7.44 -1.13 -13.40
CA GLY A 98 6.51 -1.88 -14.25
C GLY A 98 5.33 -2.51 -13.49
N GLY A 99 5.07 -2.06 -12.26
CA GLY A 99 3.90 -2.47 -11.48
C GLY A 99 2.60 -1.99 -12.12
N GLN A 100 1.55 -2.82 -12.06
CA GLN A 100 0.22 -2.46 -12.58
C GLN A 100 -0.75 -2.12 -11.44
N ILE A 101 -0.67 -2.83 -10.32
CA ILE A 101 -1.57 -2.61 -9.17
C ILE A 101 -0.76 -2.41 -7.89
N ALA A 102 -1.04 -1.32 -7.18
CA ALA A 102 -0.52 -1.10 -5.83
C ALA A 102 -1.65 -1.21 -4.80
N VAL A 103 -1.51 -2.06 -3.80
CA VAL A 103 -2.46 -2.16 -2.68
C VAL A 103 -1.92 -1.34 -1.52
N PHE A 104 -2.60 -0.25 -1.18
CA PHE A 104 -2.25 0.64 -0.07
C PHE A 104 -3.02 0.21 1.19
N ASP A 105 -2.35 -0.50 2.10
CA ASP A 105 -2.91 -1.04 3.34
C ASP A 105 -2.63 -0.07 4.52
N ALA A 106 -3.65 0.69 4.89
CA ALA A 106 -3.58 1.71 5.93
C ALA A 106 -4.88 1.80 6.75
N THR A 107 -4.80 2.52 7.88
CA THR A 107 -5.92 2.90 8.76
C THR A 107 -5.83 4.37 9.11
#